data_AF-A0A1H7R747-F1
#
_entry.id   AF-A0A1H7R747-F1
#
_cell.length_a   1.000
_cell.length_b   1.000
_cell.length_c   1.000
_cell.angle_alpha   90.00
_cell.angle_beta   90.00
_cell.angle_gamma   90.00
#
_symmetry.space_group_name_H-M   'P 1'
#
loop_
_entity.id
_entity.type
_entity.pdbx_description
1 polymer ?
#
loop_
_entity_poly.entity_id
_entity_poly.type
_entity_poly.pdbx_seq_one_letter_code
_entity_poly.pdbx_strand_id
1 'polypeptide(L)'
;MIAVLMGISIISFLVLLALSNKFKQCMSLFTKRIKHKGNNYLVAIHPIMIALVFSVLFIGCRDGKSTLSYKAIDKKDTAVLSLNIHDKYFFGDCKISYGGSVINSGKIKGDVKGDTLIGSFRYKLPSSAYYNTVPIALLKKGNSLIMGNGVISSYMNFPIYMKEVPIDYNNPKFIFTPVDHL
;
A
#
# COMPACT_ATOMS: atom_id res chain seq x y z
N MET A 1 31.88 21.80 2.06
CA MET A 1 30.44 21.56 2.37
C MET A 1 30.04 20.06 2.33
N ILE A 2 30.95 19.13 2.03
CA ILE A 2 30.65 17.67 1.99
C ILE A 2 30.90 16.98 3.34
N ALA A 3 31.83 17.48 4.16
CA ALA A 3 32.16 16.90 5.47
C ALA A 3 31.05 17.00 6.53
N VAL A 4 30.14 17.98 6.42
CA VAL A 4 29.05 18.19 7.38
C VAL A 4 27.92 17.17 7.18
N LEU A 5 27.67 16.73 5.95
CA LEU A 5 26.66 15.73 5.62
C LEU A 5 27.05 14.32 6.08
N MET A 6 28.35 14.00 6.13
CA MET A 6 28.85 12.72 6.63
C MET A 6 28.75 12.59 8.16
N GLY A 7 28.95 13.69 8.90
CA GLY A 7 28.87 13.69 10.37
C GLY A 7 27.46 13.48 10.92
N ILE A 8 26.44 14.00 10.24
CA ILE A 8 25.03 13.91 10.67
C ILE A 8 24.49 12.48 10.50
N SER A 9 24.98 11.75 9.49
CA SER A 9 24.59 10.35 9.23
C SER A 9 25.08 9.38 10.31
N ILE A 10 26.31 9.58 10.80
CA ILE A 10 26.93 8.70 11.81
C ILE A 10 26.26 8.87 13.18
N ILE A 11 25.87 10.10 13.54
CA ILE A 11 25.17 10.39 14.80
C ILE A 11 23.77 9.75 14.79
N SER A 12 23.05 9.79 13.66
CA SER A 12 21.73 9.14 13.53
C SER A 12 21.82 7.61 13.65
N PHE A 13 22.87 7.00 13.11
CA PHE A 13 23.10 5.56 13.21
C PHE A 13 23.47 5.12 14.63
N LEU A 14 24.25 5.94 15.36
CA LEU A 14 24.56 5.74 16.77
C LEU A 14 23.32 5.88 17.68
N VAL A 15 22.40 6.78 17.36
CA VAL A 15 21.12 6.95 18.07
C VAL A 15 20.19 5.75 17.84
N LEU A 16 20.15 5.19 16.63
CA LEU A 16 19.39 3.95 16.35
C LEU A 16 19.96 2.73 17.10
N LEU A 17 21.29 2.62 17.17
CA LEU A 17 21.98 1.58 17.95
C LEU A 17 21.72 1.71 19.46
N ALA A 18 21.53 2.93 19.97
CA ALA A 18 21.29 3.20 21.39
C ALA A 18 19.85 2.88 21.85
N LEU A 19 18.87 2.79 20.94
CA LEU A 19 17.45 2.60 21.29
C LEU A 19 16.98 1.15 21.37
N SER A 20 17.78 0.17 20.95
CA SER A 20 17.40 -1.24 21.06
C SER A 20 17.97 -1.88 22.33
N ASN A 21 17.12 -2.07 23.33
CA ASN A 21 17.47 -2.80 24.56
C ASN A 21 17.96 -4.24 24.30
N LYS A 22 17.61 -4.82 23.13
CA LYS A 22 18.12 -6.12 22.67
C LYS A 22 19.62 -6.11 22.33
N PHE A 23 20.19 -4.97 21.93
CA PHE A 23 21.61 -4.87 21.54
C PHE A 23 22.53 -4.81 22.77
N LYS A 24 22.08 -4.17 23.86
CA LYS A 24 22.83 -4.13 25.14
C LYS A 24 22.99 -5.51 25.78
N GLN A 25 21.98 -6.37 25.72
CA GLN A 25 22.09 -7.75 26.20
C GLN A 25 23.03 -8.60 25.33
N CYS A 26 23.06 -8.35 24.01
CA CYS A 26 23.92 -9.08 23.10
C CYS A 26 25.41 -8.69 23.24
N MET A 27 25.69 -7.41 23.54
CA MET A 27 27.06 -6.91 23.72
C MET A 27 27.74 -7.35 25.03
N SER A 28 26.99 -7.64 26.10
CA SER A 28 27.61 -8.04 27.38
C SER A 28 28.12 -9.49 27.38
N LEU A 29 27.58 -10.35 26.51
CA LEU A 29 28.03 -11.73 26.32
C LEU A 29 29.24 -11.83 25.38
N PHE A 30 29.39 -10.90 24.44
CA PHE A 30 30.49 -10.91 23.47
C PHE A 30 31.82 -10.40 24.07
N THR A 31 31.78 -9.41 24.96
CA THR A 31 33.00 -8.82 25.55
C THR A 31 33.67 -9.73 26.56
N LYS A 32 32.94 -10.64 27.20
CA LYS A 32 33.48 -11.56 28.23
C LYS A 32 34.35 -12.68 27.64
N ARG A 33 34.29 -12.93 26.32
CA ARG A 33 34.98 -14.06 25.66
C ARG A 33 36.28 -13.70 24.95
N ILE A 34 36.68 -12.42 24.89
CA ILE A 34 37.84 -11.96 24.10
C ILE A 34 39.13 -11.78 24.94
N LYS A 35 39.10 -11.99 26.26
CA LYS A 35 40.28 -11.78 27.13
C LYS A 35 41.24 -12.99 27.24
N HIS A 36 41.42 -13.79 26.19
CA HIS A 36 42.45 -14.84 26.22
C HIS A 36 42.89 -15.35 24.84
N LYS A 37 43.67 -14.58 24.09
CA LYS A 37 44.82 -15.07 23.31
C LYS A 37 45.40 -13.94 22.47
N GLY A 38 46.69 -13.66 22.68
CA GLY A 38 47.48 -12.85 21.77
C GLY A 38 47.57 -13.51 20.40
N ASN A 39 47.32 -12.73 19.36
CA ASN A 39 48.06 -12.69 18.10
C ASN A 39 47.27 -11.86 17.08
N ASN A 40 48.02 -11.20 16.21
CA ASN A 40 47.63 -10.13 15.28
C ASN A 40 46.60 -10.51 14.19
N TYR A 41 45.94 -11.68 14.31
CA TYR A 41 44.92 -12.17 13.38
C TYR A 41 43.51 -11.65 13.71
N LEU A 42 43.28 -11.16 14.93
CA LEU A 42 41.95 -10.72 15.40
C LEU A 42 41.50 -9.36 14.81
N VAL A 43 42.44 -8.54 14.32
CA VAL A 43 42.17 -7.19 13.80
C VAL A 43 41.63 -7.23 12.36
N ALA A 44 42.04 -8.22 11.57
CA ALA A 44 41.62 -8.34 10.16
C ALA A 44 40.23 -8.97 9.97
N ILE A 45 39.76 -9.76 10.93
CA ILE A 45 38.47 -10.48 10.86
C ILE A 45 37.29 -9.54 11.20
N HIS A 46 37.55 -8.53 12.04
CA HIS A 46 36.54 -7.59 12.52
C HIS A 46 35.89 -6.71 11.42
N PRO A 47 36.63 -6.11 10.46
CA PRO A 47 36.01 -5.32 9.38
C PRO A 47 35.25 -6.19 8.38
N ILE A 48 35.66 -7.45 8.16
CA ILE A 48 35.00 -8.39 7.25
C ILE A 48 33.62 -8.78 7.80
N MET A 49 33.55 -9.05 9.10
CA MET A 49 32.27 -9.36 9.78
C MET A 49 31.32 -8.15 9.78
N ILE A 50 31.84 -6.93 9.93
CA ILE A 50 31.04 -5.70 9.85
C ILE A 50 30.53 -5.46 8.43
N ALA A 51 31.36 -5.69 7.41
CA ALA A 51 30.98 -5.57 6.00
C ALA A 51 29.90 -6.59 5.59
N LEU A 52 29.99 -7.83 6.09
CA LEU A 52 28.96 -8.86 5.90
C LEU A 52 27.64 -8.51 6.59
N VAL A 53 27.68 -7.91 7.79
CA VAL A 53 26.45 -7.45 8.47
C VAL A 53 25.83 -6.25 7.72
N PHE A 54 26.65 -5.35 7.17
CA PHE A 54 26.18 -4.24 6.36
C PHE A 54 25.59 -4.69 5.01
N SER A 55 26.15 -5.72 4.36
CA SER A 55 25.62 -6.23 3.09
C SER A 55 24.26 -6.91 3.26
N VAL A 56 24.02 -7.58 4.39
CA VAL A 56 22.72 -8.19 4.72
C VAL A 56 21.63 -7.14 4.98
N LEU A 57 22.00 -5.93 5.45
CA LEU A 57 21.06 -4.82 5.67
C LEU A 57 20.57 -4.14 4.37
N PHE A 58 21.27 -4.32 3.25
CA PHE A 58 20.88 -3.75 1.95
C PHE A 58 20.02 -4.67 1.09
N ILE A 59 19.79 -5.92 1.51
CA ILE A 59 18.81 -6.80 0.86
C ILE A 59 17.42 -6.40 1.37
N GLY A 60 16.97 -5.21 1.00
CA GLY A 60 15.59 -4.80 1.19
C GLY A 60 14.66 -5.69 0.37
N CYS A 61 13.62 -6.24 1.00
CA CYS A 61 12.56 -6.96 0.30
C CYS A 61 11.99 -6.09 -0.83
N ARG A 62 12.17 -6.52 -2.08
CA ARG A 62 11.34 -6.07 -3.19
C ARG A 62 10.02 -6.83 -3.10
N ASP A 63 9.05 -6.29 -2.38
CA ASP A 63 7.68 -6.77 -2.44
C ASP A 63 7.16 -6.57 -3.87
N GLY A 64 7.19 -7.64 -4.67
CA GLY A 64 6.51 -7.71 -5.95
C GLY A 64 5.00 -7.73 -5.72
N LYS A 65 4.41 -6.58 -5.38
CA LYS A 65 2.95 -6.45 -5.26
C LYS A 65 2.34 -6.50 -6.65
N SER A 66 1.68 -7.60 -6.97
CA SER A 66 0.88 -7.75 -8.19
C SER A 66 -0.35 -6.85 -8.08
N THR A 67 -0.29 -5.71 -8.76
CA THR A 67 -1.44 -4.82 -8.91
C THR A 67 -2.35 -5.37 -10.00
N LEU A 68 -3.62 -5.58 -9.69
CA LEU A 68 -4.62 -6.09 -10.63
C LEU A 68 -5.24 -4.92 -11.39
N SER A 69 -5.20 -4.98 -12.72
CA SER A 69 -5.75 -3.95 -13.60
C SER A 69 -7.07 -4.41 -14.22
N TYR A 70 -8.07 -3.54 -14.22
CA TYR A 70 -9.38 -3.79 -14.80
C TYR A 70 -9.88 -2.60 -15.62
N LYS A 71 -10.75 -2.87 -16.58
CA LYS A 71 -11.44 -1.87 -17.40
C LYS A 71 -12.93 -2.19 -17.50
N ALA A 72 -13.76 -1.16 -17.54
CA ALA A 72 -15.18 -1.26 -17.83
C ALA A 72 -15.56 -0.24 -18.92
N ILE A 73 -16.52 -0.61 -19.75
CA ILE A 73 -17.13 0.27 -20.75
C ILE A 73 -18.65 0.08 -20.62
N ASP A 74 -19.38 1.15 -20.36
CA ASP A 74 -20.85 1.18 -20.40
C ASP A 74 -21.30 2.32 -21.31
N LYS A 75 -21.82 1.97 -22.50
CA LYS A 75 -22.18 2.94 -23.55
C LYS A 75 -21.03 3.91 -23.88
N LYS A 76 -21.15 5.18 -23.46
CA LYS A 76 -20.14 6.23 -23.67
C LYS A 76 -19.20 6.41 -22.48
N ASP A 77 -19.50 5.76 -21.37
CA ASP A 77 -18.77 5.91 -20.12
C ASP A 77 -17.71 4.82 -20.01
N THR A 78 -16.57 5.17 -19.44
CA THR A 78 -15.44 4.24 -19.27
C THR A 78 -14.89 4.33 -17.87
N ALA A 79 -14.44 3.20 -17.35
CA ALA A 79 -13.76 3.15 -16.07
C ALA A 79 -12.50 2.29 -16.14
N VAL A 80 -11.44 2.74 -15.49
CA VAL A 80 -10.19 2.00 -15.30
C VAL A 80 -9.94 1.88 -13.80
N LEU A 81 -9.56 0.69 -13.37
CA LEU A 81 -9.46 0.32 -11.99
C LEU A 81 -8.16 -0.45 -11.77
N SER A 82 -7.33 0.03 -10.86
CA SER A 82 -6.07 -0.59 -10.45
C SER A 82 -6.18 -0.93 -8.97
N LEU A 83 -5.99 -2.19 -8.61
CA LEU A 83 -6.31 -2.73 -7.29
C LEU A 83 -5.17 -3.53 -6.69
N ASN A 84 -4.88 -3.26 -5.42
CA ASN A 84 -4.11 -4.11 -4.54
C ASN A 84 -5.08 -4.68 -3.50
N ILE A 85 -5.29 -6.00 -3.51
CA ILE A 85 -6.22 -6.69 -2.63
C ILE A 85 -5.43 -7.52 -1.62
N HIS A 86 -5.72 -7.32 -0.34
CA HIS A 86 -5.25 -8.15 0.76
C HIS A 86 -6.43 -8.88 1.41
N ASP A 87 -6.16 -9.81 2.32
CA ASP A 87 -7.18 -10.65 2.94
C ASP A 87 -8.32 -9.86 3.61
N LYS A 88 -8.00 -8.70 4.20
CA LYS A 88 -8.95 -7.89 4.99
C LYS A 88 -9.30 -6.55 4.36
N TYR A 89 -8.44 -6.02 3.51
CA TYR A 89 -8.61 -4.67 2.96
C TYR A 89 -8.09 -4.58 1.53
N PHE A 90 -8.51 -3.55 0.83
CA PHE A 90 -8.01 -3.24 -0.51
C PHE A 90 -7.76 -1.75 -0.66
N PHE A 91 -6.90 -1.40 -1.61
CA PHE A 91 -6.68 -0.03 -2.02
C PHE A 91 -6.23 0.03 -3.47
N GLY A 92 -6.33 1.21 -4.06
CA GLY A 92 -5.94 1.37 -5.45
C GLY A 92 -6.32 2.72 -6.01
N ASP A 93 -6.30 2.79 -7.33
CA ASP A 93 -6.66 3.99 -8.10
C ASP A 93 -7.82 3.65 -9.04
N CYS A 94 -8.76 4.59 -9.17
CA CYS A 94 -9.90 4.46 -10.05
C CYS A 94 -10.07 5.75 -10.86
N LYS A 95 -10.33 5.59 -12.15
CA LYS A 95 -10.62 6.68 -13.07
C LYS A 95 -11.90 6.35 -13.82
N ILE A 96 -12.91 7.20 -13.67
CA ILE A 96 -14.19 7.10 -14.39
C ILE A 96 -14.30 8.32 -15.31
N SER A 97 -14.65 8.09 -16.57
CA SER A 97 -14.88 9.12 -17.57
C SER A 97 -16.33 9.00 -18.06
N TYR A 98 -17.10 10.06 -17.85
CA TYR A 98 -18.49 10.15 -18.30
C TYR A 98 -18.55 10.91 -19.63
N GLY A 99 -18.96 10.22 -20.70
CA GLY A 99 -19.06 10.79 -22.05
C GLY A 99 -17.78 11.44 -22.60
N GLY A 100 -16.61 11.19 -22.00
CA GLY A 100 -15.33 11.81 -22.36
C GLY A 100 -15.09 13.23 -21.82
N SER A 101 -16.09 13.88 -21.22
CA SER A 101 -15.99 15.28 -20.76
C SER A 101 -15.75 15.41 -19.25
N VAL A 102 -16.39 14.57 -18.45
CA VAL A 102 -16.27 14.61 -16.98
C VAL A 102 -15.41 13.44 -16.53
N ILE A 103 -14.22 13.73 -16.01
CA ILE A 103 -13.28 12.72 -15.52
C ILE A 103 -13.18 12.80 -14.00
N ASN A 104 -13.53 11.71 -13.34
CA ASN A 104 -13.34 11.52 -11.91
C ASN A 104 -12.15 10.58 -11.72
N SER A 105 -11.00 11.14 -11.32
CA SER A 105 -9.78 10.37 -11.04
C SER A 105 -9.44 10.46 -9.55
N GLY A 106 -9.15 9.32 -8.93
CA GLY A 106 -8.99 9.27 -7.49
C GLY A 106 -8.54 7.94 -6.94
N LYS A 107 -8.51 7.87 -5.61
CA LYS A 107 -8.11 6.69 -4.85
C LYS A 107 -9.33 5.95 -4.34
N ILE A 108 -9.22 4.62 -4.32
CA ILE A 108 -10.18 3.74 -3.68
C ILE A 108 -9.52 3.04 -2.51
N LYS A 109 -10.29 2.81 -1.45
CA LYS A 109 -9.88 2.01 -0.31
C LYS A 109 -11.08 1.47 0.44
N GLY A 110 -10.93 0.32 1.07
CA GLY A 110 -11.99 -0.29 1.87
C GLY A 110 -11.63 -1.66 2.40
N ASP A 111 -12.66 -2.38 2.84
CA ASP A 111 -12.58 -3.69 3.46
C ASP A 111 -13.02 -4.79 2.50
N VAL A 112 -12.49 -5.99 2.69
CA VAL A 112 -12.91 -7.20 2.00
C VAL A 112 -13.91 -7.94 2.90
N LYS A 113 -15.13 -8.17 2.39
CA LYS A 113 -16.20 -8.90 3.08
C LYS A 113 -16.66 -10.05 2.20
N GLY A 114 -16.03 -11.22 2.38
CA GLY A 114 -16.21 -12.36 1.48
C GLY A 114 -15.82 -11.97 0.06
N ASP A 115 -16.77 -12.09 -0.87
CA ASP A 115 -16.56 -11.74 -2.28
C ASP A 115 -16.74 -10.25 -2.59
N THR A 116 -17.15 -9.44 -1.60
CA THR A 116 -17.43 -8.02 -1.80
C THR A 116 -16.30 -7.14 -1.27
N LEU A 117 -15.75 -6.29 -2.14
CA LEU A 117 -14.87 -5.18 -1.79
C LEU A 117 -15.73 -3.94 -1.53
N ILE A 118 -15.91 -3.56 -0.27
CA ILE A 118 -16.74 -2.40 0.10
C ILE A 118 -15.87 -1.27 0.67
N GLY A 119 -16.07 -0.05 0.17
CA GLY A 119 -15.20 1.05 0.54
C GLY A 119 -15.65 2.41 0.04
N SER A 120 -14.67 3.27 -0.16
CA SER A 120 -14.86 4.65 -0.61
C SER A 120 -13.99 4.95 -1.82
N PHE A 121 -14.55 5.71 -2.76
CA PHE A 121 -13.85 6.31 -3.88
C PHE A 121 -13.73 7.82 -3.64
N ARG A 122 -12.50 8.28 -3.38
CA ARG A 122 -12.19 9.68 -3.16
C ARG A 122 -11.49 10.24 -4.39
N TYR A 123 -12.16 11.14 -5.10
CA TYR A 123 -11.71 11.69 -6.37
C TYR A 123 -11.73 13.21 -6.39
N LYS A 124 -11.00 13.76 -7.34
CA LYS A 124 -10.94 15.20 -7.60
C LYS A 124 -11.42 15.45 -9.03
N LEU A 125 -12.28 16.44 -9.23
CA LEU A 125 -12.60 16.92 -10.58
C LEU A 125 -11.46 17.83 -11.05
N PRO A 126 -11.13 17.84 -12.35
CA PRO A 126 -10.09 18.72 -12.89
C PRO A 126 -10.29 20.20 -12.55
N SER A 127 -11.55 20.65 -12.52
CA SER A 127 -11.95 22.04 -12.26
C SER A 127 -12.16 22.36 -10.77
N SER A 128 -12.05 21.39 -9.86
CA SER A 128 -12.34 21.61 -8.44
C SER A 128 -11.08 21.49 -7.58
N ALA A 129 -10.94 22.34 -6.57
CA ALA A 129 -9.90 22.21 -5.55
C ALA A 129 -10.23 21.13 -4.49
N TYR A 130 -11.49 20.73 -4.39
CA TYR A 130 -11.97 19.85 -3.33
C TYR A 130 -12.03 18.38 -3.77
N TYR A 131 -11.85 17.50 -2.79
CA TYR A 131 -12.05 16.06 -2.99
C TYR A 131 -13.50 15.69 -2.71
N ASN A 132 -14.11 14.97 -3.62
CA ASN A 132 -15.39 14.31 -3.42
C ASN A 132 -15.15 12.87 -3.00
N THR A 133 -16.01 12.35 -2.13
CA THR A 133 -15.96 10.94 -1.71
C THR A 133 -17.33 10.33 -1.96
N VAL A 134 -17.36 9.14 -2.56
CA VAL A 134 -18.58 8.36 -2.75
C VAL A 134 -18.34 6.91 -2.30
N PRO A 135 -19.34 6.22 -1.74
CA PRO A 135 -19.20 4.81 -1.42
C PRO A 135 -19.10 4.00 -2.70
N ILE A 136 -18.38 2.87 -2.62
CA ILE A 136 -18.19 1.93 -3.72
C ILE A 136 -18.28 0.50 -3.19
N ALA A 137 -18.90 -0.38 -3.96
CA ALA A 137 -18.98 -1.80 -3.66
C ALA A 137 -18.74 -2.61 -4.94
N LEU A 138 -17.70 -3.45 -4.92
CA LEU A 138 -17.30 -4.31 -6.04
C LEU A 138 -17.50 -5.76 -5.62
N LEU A 139 -18.42 -6.46 -6.29
CA LEU A 139 -18.62 -7.89 -6.09
C LEU A 139 -17.70 -8.67 -7.04
N LYS A 140 -16.89 -9.57 -6.50
CA LYS A 140 -16.11 -10.53 -7.28
C LYS A 140 -17.05 -11.56 -7.90
N LYS A 141 -16.99 -11.71 -9.22
CA LYS A 141 -17.72 -12.76 -9.95
C LYS A 141 -16.81 -13.36 -11.01
N GLY A 142 -16.23 -14.50 -10.71
CA GLY A 142 -15.13 -15.07 -11.51
C GLY A 142 -13.95 -14.11 -11.54
N ASN A 143 -13.46 -13.77 -12.74
CA ASN A 143 -12.36 -12.83 -12.92
C ASN A 143 -12.83 -11.37 -13.04
N SER A 144 -14.13 -11.11 -12.98
CA SER A 144 -14.70 -9.77 -13.15
C SER A 144 -15.08 -9.15 -11.81
N LEU A 145 -15.16 -7.82 -11.79
CA LEU A 145 -15.67 -7.05 -10.65
C LEU A 145 -16.93 -6.30 -11.05
N ILE A 146 -18.03 -6.54 -10.34
CA ILE A 146 -19.32 -5.88 -10.61
C ILE A 146 -19.47 -4.71 -9.63
N MET A 147 -19.51 -3.48 -10.14
CA MET A 147 -19.79 -2.30 -9.32
C MET A 147 -21.29 -2.19 -9.08
N GLY A 148 -21.70 -2.46 -7.83
CA GLY A 148 -23.09 -2.40 -7.42
C GLY A 148 -23.63 -0.98 -7.33
N ASN A 149 -24.95 -0.88 -7.41
CA ASN A 149 -25.70 0.33 -7.12
C ASN A 149 -26.39 0.20 -5.76
N GLY A 150 -26.49 1.27 -4.99
CA GLY A 150 -27.08 1.19 -3.65
C GLY A 150 -27.54 2.54 -3.16
N VAL A 151 -28.43 2.54 -2.19
CA VAL A 151 -28.94 3.77 -1.57
C VAL A 151 -27.84 4.37 -0.69
N ILE A 152 -27.46 5.60 -1.00
CA ILE A 152 -26.42 6.33 -0.28
C ILE A 152 -27.08 7.15 0.83
N SER A 153 -26.59 7.02 2.05
CA SER A 153 -26.93 7.86 3.20
C SER A 153 -25.68 8.53 3.76
N SER A 154 -25.88 9.54 4.61
CA SER A 154 -24.80 10.25 5.28
C SER A 154 -24.78 9.86 6.76
N TYR A 155 -23.64 9.36 7.24
CA TYR A 155 -23.40 9.14 8.66
C TYR A 155 -22.22 10.00 9.10
N MET A 156 -22.44 10.92 10.04
CA MET A 156 -21.41 11.87 10.49
C MET A 156 -20.71 12.61 9.33
N ASN A 157 -21.47 13.05 8.32
CA ASN A 157 -20.99 13.68 7.08
C ASN A 157 -20.12 12.77 6.17
N PHE A 158 -20.10 11.46 6.41
CA PHE A 158 -19.48 10.49 5.50
C PHE A 158 -20.56 9.79 4.66
N PRO A 159 -20.45 9.81 3.33
CA PRO A 159 -21.38 9.10 2.47
C PRO A 159 -21.08 7.60 2.50
N ILE A 160 -22.09 6.81 2.86
CA ILE A 160 -22.03 5.36 2.99
C ILE A 160 -23.24 4.72 2.31
N TYR A 161 -23.16 3.43 1.95
CA TYR A 161 -24.37 2.69 1.62
C TYR A 161 -25.20 2.43 2.88
N MET A 162 -26.53 2.56 2.78
CA MET A 162 -27.45 2.16 3.84
C MET A 162 -27.29 0.68 4.13
N LYS A 163 -27.24 0.30 5.41
CA LYS A 163 -27.00 -1.09 5.81
C LYS A 163 -28.27 -1.94 5.69
N GLU A 164 -29.42 -1.29 5.78
CA GLU A 164 -30.76 -1.88 5.76
C GLU A 164 -31.23 -2.19 4.33
N VAL A 165 -30.61 -1.55 3.33
CA VAL A 165 -30.94 -1.75 1.90
C VAL A 165 -29.81 -2.51 1.23
N PRO A 166 -30.07 -3.70 0.64
CA PRO A 166 -29.04 -4.45 -0.04
C PRO A 166 -28.51 -3.71 -1.27
N ILE A 167 -27.23 -3.92 -1.57
CA ILE A 167 -26.60 -3.39 -2.79
C ILE A 167 -27.13 -4.18 -3.98
N ASP A 168 -27.64 -3.48 -4.99
CA ASP A 168 -28.11 -4.04 -6.25
C ASP A 168 -26.93 -4.31 -7.19
N TYR A 169 -26.69 -5.59 -7.47
CA TYR A 169 -25.70 -6.06 -8.45
C TYR A 169 -26.34 -6.53 -9.77
N ASN A 170 -27.68 -6.55 -9.86
CA ASN A 170 -28.42 -6.92 -11.07
C ASN A 170 -28.48 -5.75 -12.06
N ASN A 171 -28.46 -4.51 -11.56
CA ASN A 171 -28.33 -3.30 -12.36
C ASN A 171 -27.03 -2.55 -12.02
N PRO A 172 -25.86 -3.09 -12.45
CA PRO A 172 -24.57 -2.56 -12.05
C PRO A 172 -24.23 -1.25 -12.74
N LYS A 173 -23.44 -0.40 -12.06
CA LYS A 173 -22.90 0.83 -12.66
C LYS A 173 -21.82 0.55 -13.70
N PHE A 174 -20.96 -0.41 -13.41
CA PHE A 174 -19.87 -0.85 -14.28
C PHE A 174 -19.61 -2.34 -14.05
N ILE A 175 -19.28 -3.05 -15.13
CA ILE A 175 -18.74 -4.41 -15.06
C ILE A 175 -17.29 -4.33 -15.53
N PHE A 176 -16.38 -4.55 -14.58
CA PHE A 176 -14.94 -4.50 -14.81
C PHE A 176 -14.42 -5.86 -15.23
N THR A 177 -13.73 -5.90 -16.36
CA THR A 177 -13.00 -7.08 -16.86
C THR A 177 -11.50 -6.89 -16.65
N PRO A 178 -10.76 -7.95 -16.34
CA PRO A 178 -9.31 -7.85 -16.17
C PRO A 178 -8.66 -7.37 -17.47
N VAL A 179 -7.61 -6.57 -17.32
CA VAL A 179 -6.73 -6.17 -18.43
C VAL A 179 -5.45 -6.98 -18.28
N ASP A 180 -5.23 -7.90 -19.20
CA ASP A 180 -3.96 -8.61 -19.25
C ASP A 180 -2.87 -7.61 -19.67
N HIS A 181 -1.79 -7.57 -18.89
CA HIS A 181 -0.55 -6.91 -19.30
C HIS A 181 0.07 -7.77 -20.41
N LEU A 182 -0.37 -7.58 -21.66
CA LEU A 182 0.29 -8.11 -22.85
C LEU A 182 1.62 -7.39 -23.11
#